data_AF-A0A6J8C0A4-F1
#
_entry.id   AF-A0A6J8C0A4-F1
#
_cell.length_a   1.000
_cell.length_b   1.000
_cell.length_c   1.000
_cell.angle_alpha   90.00
_cell.angle_beta   90.00
_cell.angle_gamma   90.00
#
_symmetry.space_group_name_H-M   'P 1'
#
loop_
_entity.id
_entity.type
_entity.pdbx_description
1 polymer ?
#
loop_
_entity_poly.entity_id
_entity_poly.type
_entity_poly.pdbx_seq_one_letter_code
_entity_poly.pdbx_strand_id
1 'polypeptide(L)'
;MADSTADENNKEMQDSDDEEKADVDMECEKDSESNDSDSENEESERQVAELQKQISKNPYLYDVHIDLIKLLKQLGELDQLRDARQRMSELFPLAEGLWLEWLKDEISLAGDDQKERKKVEELFERAVKDYLSVKIWLEYVQFSIGGMASQDGVIKIREVFEKALSSAGLHVAQGSSLWEAYRKFENAILMGIMPAPGQVATKQQEDDFDVQHKRIMSLFKRQLSVPLNDMEESFTEYKEWLQDEIDSQIKQQFHKALEYYKRIEPYEKDLVGGMVKLWNTIRK
;
A
#
# COMPACT_ATOMS: atom_id res chain seq x y z
N MET A 1 61.08 26.41 21.80
CA MET A 1 60.74 24.97 21.92
C MET A 1 59.43 24.83 21.16
N ALA A 2 59.47 24.64 19.83
CA ALA A 2 59.48 23.35 19.10
C ALA A 2 58.19 22.55 19.39
N ASP A 3 57.40 22.04 18.45
CA ASP A 3 57.67 21.45 17.12
C ASP A 3 56.30 21.19 16.41
N SER A 4 56.10 21.60 15.14
CA SER A 4 55.86 20.82 13.89
C SER A 4 54.81 19.67 13.91
N THR A 5 54.06 19.35 12.85
CA THR A 5 54.32 19.32 11.40
C THR A 5 53.04 19.48 10.55
N ALA A 6 53.17 20.16 9.41
CA ALA A 6 52.37 19.98 8.19
C ALA A 6 53.37 19.98 7.01
N ASP A 7 53.14 19.18 5.97
CA ASP A 7 53.90 19.29 4.72
C ASP A 7 52.98 19.04 3.52
N GLU A 8 53.11 19.95 2.54
CA GLU A 8 52.32 20.11 1.33
C GLU A 8 53.11 19.66 0.08
N ASN A 9 52.38 19.28 -0.97
CA ASN A 9 52.63 19.45 -2.43
C ASN A 9 54.05 19.77 -2.94
N ASN A 10 54.46 19.16 -4.06
CA ASN A 10 54.40 19.82 -5.39
C ASN A 10 54.81 18.90 -6.58
N LYS A 11 54.25 19.22 -7.75
CA LYS A 11 54.50 18.71 -9.11
C LYS A 11 55.81 19.25 -9.71
N GLU A 12 56.37 18.51 -10.69
CA GLU A 12 57.00 19.09 -11.89
C GLU A 12 57.05 18.08 -13.06
N MET A 13 56.89 18.59 -14.29
CA MET A 13 56.80 17.90 -15.60
C MET A 13 58.16 17.91 -16.33
N GLN A 14 58.41 16.93 -17.21
CA GLN A 14 59.30 17.12 -18.38
C GLN A 14 59.04 16.11 -19.52
N ASP A 15 59.11 16.63 -20.75
CA ASP A 15 58.87 16.07 -22.10
C ASP A 15 59.84 14.96 -22.57
N SER A 16 59.40 14.15 -23.53
CA SER A 16 60.18 13.82 -24.75
C SER A 16 59.34 13.09 -25.83
N ASP A 17 59.56 13.51 -27.08
CA ASP A 17 58.92 13.08 -28.33
C ASP A 17 59.39 11.71 -28.88
N ASP A 18 58.55 11.14 -29.74
CA ASP A 18 58.85 10.69 -31.13
C ASP A 18 58.59 9.21 -31.54
N GLU A 19 58.13 9.12 -32.79
CA GLU A 19 58.05 8.02 -33.76
C GLU A 19 56.83 7.08 -33.93
N GLU A 20 56.40 7.07 -35.20
CA GLU A 20 55.29 6.40 -35.90
C GLU A 20 55.38 4.86 -35.93
N LYS A 21 54.22 4.17 -36.06
CA LYS A 21 53.94 3.27 -37.22
C LYS A 21 52.57 2.57 -37.20
N ALA A 22 51.96 2.61 -38.38
CA ALA A 22 51.28 1.55 -39.14
C ALA A 22 49.85 1.09 -38.79
N ASP A 23 48.99 1.25 -39.80
CA ASP A 23 47.71 0.59 -40.08
C ASP A 23 47.68 -0.91 -39.75
N VAL A 24 46.59 -1.34 -39.12
CA VAL A 24 45.91 -2.61 -39.43
C VAL A 24 44.41 -2.40 -39.28
N ASP A 25 43.71 -2.30 -40.41
CA ASP A 25 42.28 -2.56 -40.53
C ASP A 25 41.98 -3.96 -39.98
N MET A 26 41.11 -4.02 -38.96
CA MET A 26 40.52 -5.27 -38.52
C MET A 26 39.00 -5.08 -38.48
N GLU A 27 38.37 -5.51 -39.57
CA GLU A 27 36.95 -5.75 -39.67
C GLU A 27 36.50 -6.62 -38.49
N CYS A 28 35.75 -6.04 -37.57
CA CYS A 28 34.95 -6.78 -36.62
C CYS A 28 33.50 -6.70 -37.12
N GLU A 29 33.13 -7.63 -37.99
CA GLU A 29 31.75 -8.07 -38.08
C GLU A 29 31.35 -8.58 -36.69
N LYS A 30 30.60 -7.76 -35.96
CA LYS A 30 29.85 -8.22 -34.81
C LYS A 30 28.44 -8.50 -35.27
N ASP A 31 28.15 -9.79 -35.26
CA ASP A 31 26.88 -10.44 -35.48
C ASP A 31 25.67 -9.62 -35.01
N SER A 32 24.74 -9.48 -35.94
CA SER A 32 23.40 -8.95 -35.75
C SER A 32 22.62 -9.95 -34.91
N GLU A 33 22.55 -9.70 -33.60
CA GLU A 33 21.71 -10.46 -32.68
C GLU A 33 20.65 -9.51 -32.11
N SER A 34 19.38 -9.91 -32.27
CA SER A 34 18.14 -9.36 -31.70
C SER A 34 17.44 -8.21 -32.44
N ASN A 35 16.78 -8.54 -33.55
CA ASN A 35 15.70 -7.72 -34.15
C ASN A 35 14.30 -8.34 -33.98
N ASP A 36 14.14 -9.31 -33.06
CA ASP A 36 12.86 -10.03 -32.83
C ASP A 36 11.88 -9.21 -31.95
N SER A 37 12.41 -8.31 -31.11
CA SER A 37 11.61 -7.47 -30.21
C SER A 37 10.71 -6.47 -30.93
N ASP A 38 11.09 -5.98 -32.11
CA ASP A 38 10.30 -5.01 -32.86
C ASP A 38 9.07 -5.67 -33.52
N SER A 39 9.19 -6.95 -33.92
CA SER A 39 8.08 -7.69 -34.53
C SER A 39 6.97 -8.02 -33.52
N GLU A 40 7.32 -8.38 -32.29
CA GLU A 40 6.35 -8.70 -31.23
C GLU A 40 5.56 -7.45 -30.77
N ASN A 41 6.23 -6.29 -30.73
CA ASN A 41 5.58 -5.02 -30.43
C ASN A 41 4.61 -4.59 -31.53
N GLU A 42 4.98 -4.73 -32.81
CA GLU A 42 4.08 -4.43 -33.94
C GLU A 42 2.80 -5.29 -33.93
N GLU A 43 2.89 -6.57 -33.58
CA GLU A 43 1.72 -7.44 -33.46
C GLU A 43 0.82 -6.99 -32.30
N SER A 44 1.42 -6.68 -31.16
CA SER A 44 0.72 -6.20 -29.97
C SER A 44 0.01 -4.87 -30.21
N GLU A 45 0.63 -3.92 -30.92
CA GLU A 45 -0.01 -2.65 -31.31
C GLU A 45 -1.23 -2.85 -32.22
N ARG A 46 -1.15 -3.80 -33.17
CA ARG A 46 -2.29 -4.16 -34.04
C ARG A 46 -3.44 -4.74 -33.21
N GLN A 47 -3.13 -5.57 -32.22
CA GLN A 47 -4.13 -6.12 -31.29
C GLN A 47 -4.79 -5.02 -30.44
N VAL A 48 -4.02 -4.06 -29.93
CA VAL A 48 -4.56 -2.88 -29.21
C VAL A 48 -5.58 -2.13 -30.08
N ALA A 49 -5.24 -1.85 -31.35
CA ALA A 49 -6.12 -1.13 -32.26
C ALA A 49 -7.45 -1.88 -32.53
N GLU A 50 -7.40 -3.21 -32.68
CA GLU A 50 -8.61 -4.02 -32.87
C GLU A 50 -9.47 -4.06 -31.60
N LEU A 51 -8.88 -4.21 -30.41
CA LEU A 51 -9.63 -4.16 -29.14
C LEU A 51 -10.29 -2.79 -28.93
N GLN A 52 -9.59 -1.68 -29.23
CA GLN A 52 -10.18 -0.34 -29.19
C GLN A 52 -11.34 -0.18 -30.20
N LYS A 53 -11.23 -0.79 -31.37
CA LYS A 53 -12.31 -0.80 -32.37
C LYS A 53 -13.52 -1.61 -31.90
N GLN A 54 -13.31 -2.70 -31.17
CA GLN A 54 -14.40 -3.46 -30.57
C GLN A 54 -15.10 -2.66 -29.46
N ILE A 55 -14.34 -1.98 -28.61
CA ILE A 55 -14.90 -1.11 -27.55
C ILE A 55 -15.67 0.07 -28.15
N SER A 56 -15.19 0.68 -29.24
CA SER A 56 -15.92 1.78 -29.89
C SER A 56 -17.22 1.32 -30.56
N LYS A 57 -17.30 0.07 -31.04
CA LYS A 57 -18.56 -0.54 -31.51
C LYS A 57 -19.51 -0.88 -30.38
N ASN A 58 -18.99 -1.42 -29.27
CA ASN A 58 -19.77 -1.75 -28.08
C ASN A 58 -18.97 -1.50 -26.79
N PRO A 59 -19.24 -0.39 -26.08
CA PRO A 59 -18.51 -0.04 -24.86
C PRO A 59 -18.75 -0.99 -23.68
N TYR A 60 -19.80 -1.82 -23.72
CA TYR A 60 -20.20 -2.66 -22.59
C TYR A 60 -19.54 -4.05 -22.58
N LEU A 61 -18.50 -4.25 -23.38
CA LEU A 61 -17.76 -5.51 -23.44
C LEU A 61 -16.68 -5.57 -22.35
N TYR A 62 -17.04 -6.11 -21.19
CA TYR A 62 -16.17 -6.18 -20.00
C TYR A 62 -14.83 -6.88 -20.26
N ASP A 63 -14.84 -8.08 -20.85
CA ASP A 63 -13.63 -8.88 -21.07
C ASP A 63 -12.65 -8.18 -22.03
N VAL A 64 -13.19 -7.47 -23.03
CA VAL A 64 -12.39 -6.71 -24.01
C VAL A 64 -11.65 -5.55 -23.35
N HIS A 65 -12.27 -4.88 -22.36
CA HIS A 65 -11.57 -3.85 -21.57
C HIS A 65 -10.44 -4.45 -20.74
N ILE A 66 -10.66 -5.62 -20.12
CA ILE A 66 -9.62 -6.31 -19.35
C ILE A 66 -8.43 -6.68 -20.23
N ASP A 67 -8.69 -7.29 -21.39
CA ASP A 67 -7.63 -7.73 -22.29
C ASP A 67 -6.85 -6.53 -22.86
N LEU A 68 -7.54 -5.43 -23.17
CA LEU A 68 -6.89 -4.18 -23.56
C LEU A 68 -5.97 -3.65 -22.44
N ILE A 69 -6.43 -3.60 -21.19
CA ILE A 69 -5.65 -3.12 -20.05
C ILE A 69 -4.40 -4.00 -19.82
N LYS A 70 -4.54 -5.33 -19.93
CA LYS A 70 -3.41 -6.26 -19.80
C LYS A 70 -2.37 -6.04 -20.89
N LEU A 71 -2.80 -5.90 -22.14
CA LEU A 71 -1.91 -5.71 -23.28
C LEU A 71 -1.17 -4.36 -23.20
N LEU A 72 -1.88 -3.27 -22.87
CA LEU A 72 -1.27 -1.95 -22.66
C LEU A 72 -0.26 -1.96 -21.52
N LYS A 73 -0.52 -2.72 -20.44
CA LYS A 73 0.43 -2.89 -19.34
C LYS A 73 1.69 -3.65 -19.78
N GLN A 74 1.55 -4.68 -20.62
CA GLN A 74 2.69 -5.44 -21.15
C GLN A 74 3.57 -4.58 -22.08
N LEU A 75 2.96 -3.72 -22.89
CA LEU A 75 3.66 -2.81 -23.79
C LEU A 75 4.33 -1.62 -23.07
N GLY A 76 3.96 -1.35 -21.81
CA GLY A 76 4.48 -0.18 -21.07
C GLY A 76 3.87 1.16 -21.49
N GLU A 77 2.74 1.14 -22.21
CA GLU A 77 2.02 2.32 -22.69
C GLU A 77 1.21 3.00 -21.56
N LEU A 78 1.91 3.70 -20.66
CA LEU A 78 1.34 4.19 -19.39
C LEU A 78 0.15 5.14 -19.55
N ASP A 79 0.22 6.09 -20.50
CA ASP A 79 -0.86 7.07 -20.70
C ASP A 79 -2.12 6.41 -21.27
N GLN A 80 -1.95 5.53 -22.27
CA GLN A 80 -3.07 4.76 -22.83
C GLN A 80 -3.67 3.80 -21.80
N LEU A 81 -2.84 3.20 -20.94
CA LEU A 81 -3.27 2.33 -19.85
C LEU A 81 -4.15 3.07 -18.85
N ARG A 82 -3.77 4.30 -18.47
CA ARG A 82 -4.56 5.19 -17.61
C ARG A 82 -5.91 5.51 -18.23
N ASP A 83 -5.94 5.89 -19.50
CA ASP A 83 -7.17 6.19 -20.22
C ASP A 83 -8.09 4.97 -20.36
N ALA A 84 -7.52 3.78 -20.60
CA ALA A 84 -8.29 2.54 -20.68
C ALA A 84 -8.93 2.18 -19.33
N ARG A 85 -8.17 2.27 -18.23
CA ARG A 85 -8.67 2.03 -16.86
C ARG A 85 -9.74 3.04 -16.46
N GLN A 86 -9.54 4.32 -16.78
CA GLN A 86 -10.52 5.37 -16.53
C GLN A 86 -11.84 5.09 -17.25
N ARG A 87 -11.80 4.83 -18.56
CA ARG A 87 -12.99 4.49 -19.35
C ARG A 87 -13.72 3.26 -18.80
N MET A 88 -12.99 2.22 -18.40
CA MET A 88 -13.60 1.03 -17.82
C MET A 88 -14.29 1.34 -16.48
N SER A 89 -13.64 2.12 -15.61
CA SER A 89 -14.17 2.49 -14.29
C SER A 89 -15.41 3.40 -14.34
N GLU A 90 -15.60 4.15 -15.44
CA GLU A 90 -16.79 4.98 -15.64
C GLU A 90 -18.01 4.16 -16.06
N LEU A 91 -17.79 2.99 -16.67
CA LEU A 91 -18.84 2.10 -17.15
C LEU A 91 -19.17 0.98 -16.17
N PHE A 92 -18.19 0.53 -15.39
CA PHE A 92 -18.31 -0.64 -14.51
C PHE A 92 -17.72 -0.38 -13.13
N PRO A 93 -18.38 -0.83 -12.05
CA PRO A 93 -17.72 -1.01 -10.76
C PRO A 93 -16.61 -2.06 -10.91
N LEU A 94 -15.37 -1.71 -10.56
CA LEU A 94 -14.24 -2.61 -10.74
C LEU A 94 -14.09 -3.57 -9.54
N ALA A 95 -13.65 -4.78 -9.83
CA ALA A 95 -13.33 -5.77 -8.80
C ALA A 95 -12.09 -5.35 -8.00
N GLU A 96 -11.98 -5.85 -6.76
CA GLU A 96 -10.85 -5.57 -5.85
C GLU A 96 -9.48 -5.71 -6.53
N GLY A 97 -9.27 -6.79 -7.30
CA GLY A 97 -8.00 -7.03 -7.98
C GLY A 97 -7.62 -5.95 -8.99
N LEU A 98 -8.59 -5.49 -9.80
CA LEU A 98 -8.35 -4.46 -10.82
C LEU A 98 -8.02 -3.11 -10.18
N TRP A 99 -8.73 -2.74 -9.11
CA TRP A 99 -8.43 -1.54 -8.34
C TRP A 99 -7.03 -1.61 -7.72
N LEU A 100 -6.68 -2.73 -7.08
CA LEU A 100 -5.37 -2.89 -6.44
C LEU A 100 -4.22 -2.85 -7.44
N GLU A 101 -4.37 -3.47 -8.62
CA GLU A 101 -3.36 -3.39 -9.68
C GLU A 101 -3.16 -1.97 -10.18
N TRP A 102 -4.26 -1.23 -10.41
CA TRP A 102 -4.18 0.16 -10.83
C TRP A 102 -3.53 1.04 -9.76
N LEU A 103 -4.00 0.94 -8.51
CA LEU A 103 -3.46 1.71 -7.39
C LEU A 103 -1.96 1.46 -7.21
N LYS A 104 -1.50 0.20 -7.28
CA LYS A 104 -0.07 -0.13 -7.15
C LYS A 104 0.79 0.49 -8.24
N ASP A 105 0.32 0.47 -9.48
CA ASP A 105 1.03 1.10 -10.59
C ASP A 105 1.14 2.62 -10.36
N GLU A 106 0.04 3.28 -9.96
CA GLU A 106 0.04 4.73 -9.71
C GLU A 106 0.87 5.13 -8.48
N ILE A 107 0.86 4.34 -7.41
CA ILE A 107 1.73 4.55 -6.25
C ILE A 107 3.20 4.49 -6.66
N SER A 108 3.57 3.52 -7.50
CA SER A 108 4.94 3.38 -7.99
C SER A 108 5.36 4.55 -8.88
N LEU A 109 4.42 5.14 -9.63
CA LEU A 109 4.68 6.27 -10.53
C LEU A 109 4.70 7.61 -9.79
N ALA A 110 3.93 7.77 -8.71
CA ALA A 110 3.81 9.03 -7.99
C ALA A 110 5.09 9.41 -7.21
N GLY A 111 5.80 8.42 -6.65
CA GLY A 111 6.98 8.66 -5.81
C GLY A 111 6.70 9.66 -4.68
N ASP A 112 7.58 10.65 -4.54
CA ASP A 112 7.49 11.72 -3.53
C ASP A 112 6.80 13.00 -4.05
N ASP A 113 6.32 13.03 -5.29
CA ASP A 113 5.63 14.20 -5.82
C ASP A 113 4.26 14.39 -5.15
N GLN A 114 4.12 15.48 -4.38
CA GLN A 114 2.90 15.79 -3.64
C GLN A 114 1.66 15.91 -4.54
N LYS A 115 1.79 16.37 -5.79
CA LYS A 115 0.66 16.49 -6.72
C LYS A 115 0.21 15.12 -7.20
N GLU A 116 1.14 14.25 -7.57
CA GLU A 116 0.83 12.88 -7.99
C GLU A 116 0.27 12.07 -6.81
N ARG A 117 0.83 12.24 -5.61
CA ARG A 117 0.28 11.61 -4.41
C ARG A 117 -1.18 12.00 -4.15
N LYS A 118 -1.54 13.27 -4.37
CA LYS A 118 -2.93 13.72 -4.24
C LYS A 118 -3.85 13.03 -5.27
N LYS A 119 -3.40 12.84 -6.51
CA LYS A 119 -4.18 12.09 -7.51
C LYS A 119 -4.39 10.64 -7.09
N VAL A 120 -3.38 10.02 -6.48
CA VAL A 120 -3.50 8.66 -5.91
C VAL A 120 -4.52 8.63 -4.75
N GLU A 121 -4.54 9.64 -3.87
CA GLU A 121 -5.58 9.75 -2.83
C GLU A 121 -6.99 9.86 -3.43
N GLU A 122 -7.17 10.68 -4.46
CA GLU A 122 -8.44 10.80 -5.20
C GLU A 122 -8.85 9.47 -5.87
N LEU A 123 -7.87 8.70 -6.34
CA LEU A 123 -8.10 7.37 -6.91
C LEU A 123 -8.53 6.36 -5.84
N PHE A 124 -7.92 6.38 -4.64
CA PHE A 124 -8.38 5.58 -3.51
C PHE A 124 -9.81 5.93 -3.09
N GLU A 125 -10.15 7.21 -3.01
CA GLU A 125 -11.51 7.69 -2.68
C GLU A 125 -12.56 7.27 -3.72
N ARG A 126 -12.14 6.88 -4.93
CA ARG A 126 -13.00 6.23 -5.92
C ARG A 126 -13.07 4.72 -5.69
N ALA A 127 -11.92 4.07 -5.54
CA ALA A 127 -11.83 2.63 -5.38
C ALA A 127 -12.64 2.09 -4.19
N VAL A 128 -12.66 2.80 -3.06
CA VAL A 128 -13.40 2.40 -1.85
C VAL A 128 -14.93 2.51 -1.98
N LYS A 129 -15.45 3.10 -3.07
CA LYS A 129 -16.89 3.29 -3.29
C LYS A 129 -17.56 2.16 -4.05
N ASP A 130 -16.81 1.40 -4.84
CA ASP A 130 -17.39 0.35 -5.69
C ASP A 130 -17.86 -0.85 -4.87
N TYR A 131 -16.97 -1.40 -4.03
CA TYR A 131 -17.25 -2.52 -3.14
C TYR A 131 -16.53 -2.37 -1.82
N LEU A 132 -17.07 -2.98 -0.77
CA LEU A 132 -16.40 -3.06 0.52
C LEU A 132 -15.17 -3.98 0.41
N SER A 133 -13.97 -3.39 0.45
CA SER A 133 -12.70 -4.12 0.44
C SER A 133 -11.80 -3.65 1.58
N VAL A 134 -11.50 -4.55 2.51
CA VAL A 134 -10.54 -4.29 3.58
C VAL A 134 -9.13 -4.10 3.01
N LYS A 135 -8.77 -4.82 1.95
CA LYS A 135 -7.44 -4.74 1.35
C LYS A 135 -7.17 -3.37 0.72
N ILE A 136 -8.15 -2.80 0.01
CA ILE A 136 -8.01 -1.45 -0.54
C ILE A 136 -7.84 -0.42 0.59
N TRP A 137 -8.61 -0.54 1.69
CA TRP A 137 -8.44 0.33 2.85
C TRP A 137 -7.06 0.19 3.50
N LEU A 138 -6.52 -1.04 3.62
CA LEU A 138 -5.18 -1.28 4.16
C LEU A 138 -4.08 -0.64 3.28
N GLU A 139 -4.17 -0.80 1.96
CA GLU A 139 -3.26 -0.14 1.03
C GLU A 139 -3.39 1.39 1.09
N TYR A 140 -4.62 1.90 1.28
CA TYR A 140 -4.84 3.35 1.41
C TYR A 140 -4.16 3.90 2.68
N VAL A 141 -4.36 3.28 3.85
CA VAL A 141 -3.70 3.73 5.08
C VAL A 141 -2.18 3.60 4.98
N GLN A 142 -1.66 2.53 4.37
CA GLN A 142 -0.22 2.35 4.15
C GLN A 142 0.34 3.45 3.24
N PHE A 143 -0.35 3.76 2.15
CA PHE A 143 0.01 4.86 1.26
C PHE A 143 0.00 6.21 2.00
N SER A 144 -1.03 6.48 2.80
CA SER A 144 -1.13 7.70 3.62
C SER A 144 0.01 7.81 4.63
N ILE A 145 0.43 6.70 5.25
CA ILE A 145 1.59 6.66 6.17
C ILE A 145 2.87 7.10 5.47
N GLY A 146 3.06 6.73 4.20
CA GLY A 146 4.18 7.21 3.39
C GLY A 146 4.24 8.75 3.26
N GLY A 147 3.12 9.44 3.45
CA GLY A 147 3.01 10.91 3.43
C GLY A 147 3.06 11.57 4.82
N MET A 148 3.42 10.84 5.87
CA MET A 148 3.38 11.32 7.27
C MET A 148 4.18 12.60 7.50
N ALA A 149 5.32 12.76 6.82
CA ALA A 149 6.20 13.92 6.96
C ALA A 149 5.62 15.24 6.41
N SER A 150 4.53 15.15 5.64
CA SER A 150 3.82 16.33 5.13
C SER A 150 3.10 17.10 6.26
N GLN A 151 2.73 18.35 5.98
CA GLN A 151 1.92 19.14 6.90
C GLN A 151 0.61 18.40 7.24
N ASP A 152 0.33 18.31 8.53
CA ASP A 152 -0.82 17.61 9.11
C ASP A 152 -0.90 16.11 8.72
N GLY A 153 0.22 15.50 8.33
CA GLY A 153 0.27 14.11 7.85
C GLY A 153 -0.32 13.12 8.84
N VAL A 154 0.01 13.23 10.13
CA VAL A 154 -0.57 12.39 11.20
C VAL A 154 -2.09 12.55 11.32
N ILE A 155 -2.60 13.78 11.17
CA ILE A 155 -4.04 14.06 11.24
C ILE A 155 -4.74 13.38 10.07
N LYS A 156 -4.22 13.55 8.85
CA LYS A 156 -4.77 12.92 7.64
C LYS A 156 -4.77 11.39 7.74
N ILE A 157 -3.68 10.79 8.23
CA ILE A 157 -3.60 9.34 8.41
C ILE A 157 -4.69 8.84 9.38
N ARG A 158 -4.90 9.56 10.49
CA ARG A 158 -5.97 9.25 11.45
C ARG A 158 -7.35 9.36 10.82
N GLU A 159 -7.59 10.39 10.00
CA GLU A 159 -8.86 10.53 9.26
C GLU A 159 -9.12 9.36 8.30
N VAL A 160 -8.09 8.90 7.58
CA VAL A 160 -8.21 7.73 6.69
C VAL A 160 -8.49 6.46 7.50
N PHE A 161 -7.81 6.25 8.64
CA PHE A 161 -8.13 5.13 9.54
C PHE A 161 -9.57 5.17 10.06
N GLU A 162 -10.07 6.34 10.49
CA GLU A 162 -11.44 6.46 10.98
C GLU A 162 -12.48 6.23 9.88
N LYS A 163 -12.21 6.68 8.64
CA LYS A 163 -13.03 6.33 7.46
C LYS A 163 -13.02 4.83 7.21
N ALA A 164 -11.84 4.20 7.23
CA ALA A 164 -11.68 2.76 7.04
C ALA A 164 -12.43 1.95 8.10
N LEU A 165 -12.34 2.33 9.37
CA LEU A 165 -13.07 1.68 10.45
C LEU A 165 -14.59 1.89 10.36
N SER A 166 -15.03 3.08 9.92
CA SER A 166 -16.45 3.36 9.71
C SER A 166 -17.04 2.52 8.57
N SER A 167 -16.24 2.24 7.53
CA SER A 167 -16.66 1.45 6.37
C SER A 167 -16.54 -0.07 6.62
N ALA A 168 -15.39 -0.53 7.11
CA ALA A 168 -15.02 -1.93 7.14
C ALA A 168 -14.59 -2.45 8.52
N GLY A 169 -14.64 -1.62 9.57
CA GLY A 169 -14.22 -2.00 10.92
C GLY A 169 -15.12 -3.02 11.61
N LEU A 170 -16.32 -3.28 11.07
CA LEU A 170 -17.26 -4.32 11.53
C LEU A 170 -17.15 -5.61 10.71
N HIS A 171 -16.26 -5.68 9.72
CA HIS A 171 -16.09 -6.87 8.91
C HIS A 171 -15.56 -8.02 9.77
N VAL A 172 -16.34 -9.08 9.94
CA VAL A 172 -16.04 -10.13 10.94
C VAL A 172 -14.70 -10.81 10.69
N ALA A 173 -14.46 -11.27 9.46
CA ALA A 173 -13.25 -12.02 9.12
C ALA A 173 -11.98 -11.17 8.91
N GLN A 174 -12.10 -9.91 8.50
CA GLN A 174 -10.97 -9.08 8.05
C GLN A 174 -10.88 -7.72 8.75
N GLY A 175 -11.92 -7.27 9.46
CA GLY A 175 -11.92 -5.96 10.11
C GLY A 175 -10.85 -5.85 11.20
N SER A 176 -10.48 -6.97 11.84
CA SER A 176 -9.42 -7.03 12.86
C SER A 176 -8.09 -6.46 12.36
N SER A 177 -7.73 -6.68 11.09
CA SER A 177 -6.48 -6.17 10.53
C SER A 177 -6.44 -4.63 10.44
N LEU A 178 -7.59 -3.97 10.21
CA LEU A 178 -7.66 -2.50 10.22
C LEU A 178 -7.48 -1.94 11.63
N TRP A 179 -8.12 -2.56 12.62
CA TRP A 179 -7.94 -2.18 14.02
C TRP A 179 -6.49 -2.37 14.47
N GLU A 180 -5.88 -3.50 14.12
CA GLU A 180 -4.49 -3.81 14.46
C GLU A 180 -3.53 -2.83 13.78
N ALA A 181 -3.71 -2.54 12.49
CA ALA A 181 -2.92 -1.56 11.77
C ALA A 181 -3.00 -0.17 12.44
N TYR A 182 -4.19 0.26 12.85
CA TYR A 182 -4.36 1.55 13.53
C TYR A 182 -3.72 1.56 14.92
N ARG A 183 -3.86 0.49 15.70
CA ARG A 183 -3.17 0.37 17.00
C ARG A 183 -1.65 0.38 16.83
N LYS A 184 -1.11 -0.33 15.84
CA LYS A 184 0.33 -0.34 15.53
C LYS A 184 0.83 1.05 15.15
N PHE A 185 0.09 1.76 14.31
CA PHE A 185 0.38 3.14 13.95
C PHE A 185 0.44 4.06 15.18
N GLU A 186 -0.58 4.03 16.04
CA GLU A 186 -0.60 4.88 17.24
C GLU A 186 0.46 4.48 18.28
N ASN A 187 0.78 3.18 18.42
CA ASN A 187 1.89 2.74 19.26
C ASN A 187 3.25 3.22 18.71
N ALA A 188 3.44 3.24 17.39
CA ALA A 188 4.66 3.77 16.78
C ALA A 188 4.83 5.28 17.08
N ILE A 189 3.73 6.04 17.04
CA ILE A 189 3.75 7.45 17.46
C ILE A 189 4.11 7.57 18.95
N LEU A 190 3.52 6.74 19.82
CA LEU A 190 3.83 6.75 21.26
C LEU A 190 5.32 6.51 21.52
N MET A 191 5.92 5.53 20.83
CA MET A 191 7.36 5.26 20.92
C MET A 191 8.21 6.46 20.50
N GLY A 192 7.77 7.25 19.51
CA GLY A 192 8.44 8.48 19.10
C GLY A 192 8.35 9.63 20.10
N ILE A 193 7.37 9.61 21.01
CA ILE A 193 7.19 10.64 22.07
C ILE A 193 8.07 10.35 23.29
N MET A 194 8.35 9.06 23.56
CA MET A 194 9.13 8.64 24.73
C MET A 194 10.53 9.29 24.77
N PRO A 195 11.04 9.65 25.96
CA PRO A 195 12.39 10.19 26.08
C PRO A 195 13.43 9.14 25.68
N ALA A 196 14.57 9.61 25.15
CA ALA A 196 15.70 8.73 24.87
C ALA A 196 16.17 8.04 26.16
N PRO A 197 16.72 6.81 26.07
CA PRO A 197 17.20 6.10 27.25
C PRO A 197 18.16 6.96 28.09
N GLY A 198 17.83 7.15 29.37
CA GLY A 198 18.62 7.96 30.30
C GLY A 198 18.26 9.46 30.33
N GLN A 199 17.30 9.92 29.54
CA GLN A 199 16.76 11.28 29.61
C GLN A 199 15.46 11.32 30.43
N VAL A 200 15.24 12.44 31.12
CA VAL A 200 13.98 12.71 31.83
C VAL A 200 12.99 13.28 30.81
N ALA A 201 11.74 12.82 30.86
CA ALA A 201 10.68 13.36 30.03
C ALA A 201 10.47 14.86 30.32
N THR A 202 10.31 15.65 29.27
CA THR A 202 9.83 17.03 29.43
C THR A 202 8.33 17.02 29.75
N LYS A 203 7.82 18.07 30.39
CA LYS A 203 6.39 18.20 30.67
C LYS A 203 5.53 18.09 29.40
N GLN A 204 5.99 18.65 28.29
CA GLN A 204 5.30 18.54 27.00
C GLN A 204 5.21 17.08 26.54
N GLN A 205 6.29 16.31 26.68
CA GLN A 205 6.29 14.88 26.34
C GLN A 205 5.38 14.06 27.26
N GLU A 206 5.29 14.41 28.54
CA GLU A 206 4.35 13.78 29.48
C GLU A 206 2.89 14.05 29.05
N ASP A 207 2.56 15.30 28.74
CA ASP A 207 1.23 15.69 28.27
C ASP A 207 0.87 14.98 26.94
N ASP A 208 1.81 14.93 25.98
CA ASP A 208 1.64 14.27 24.70
C ASP A 208 1.53 12.73 24.84
N PHE A 209 2.31 12.15 25.76
CA PHE A 209 2.23 10.74 26.11
C PHE A 209 0.84 10.38 26.63
N ASP A 210 0.29 11.16 27.56
CA ASP A 210 -1.04 10.93 28.13
C ASP A 210 -2.14 10.98 27.09
N VAL A 211 -2.08 11.96 26.17
CA VAL A 211 -3.03 12.07 25.05
C VAL A 211 -2.93 10.84 24.14
N GLN A 212 -1.71 10.43 23.81
CA GLN A 212 -1.47 9.32 22.91
C GLN A 212 -1.85 7.97 23.53
N HIS A 213 -1.52 7.76 24.80
CA HIS A 213 -1.89 6.59 25.58
C HIS A 213 -3.43 6.45 25.70
N LYS A 214 -4.15 7.54 25.97
CA LYS A 214 -5.62 7.56 25.98
C LYS A 214 -6.22 7.19 24.61
N ARG A 215 -5.58 7.58 23.51
CA ARG A 215 -6.01 7.24 22.15
C ARG A 215 -5.90 5.74 21.89
N ILE A 216 -4.76 5.13 22.20
CA ILE A 216 -4.54 3.69 22.07
C ILE A 216 -5.55 2.92 22.94
N MET A 217 -5.74 3.35 24.18
CA MET A 217 -6.75 2.77 25.08
C MET A 217 -8.16 2.87 24.48
N SER A 218 -8.53 3.99 23.86
CA SER A 218 -9.83 4.16 23.19
C SER A 218 -10.01 3.19 22.03
N LEU A 219 -8.95 2.95 21.23
CA LEU A 219 -9.00 1.98 20.13
C LEU A 219 -9.24 0.56 20.63
N PHE A 220 -8.55 0.11 21.68
CA PHE A 220 -8.82 -1.18 22.30
C PHE A 220 -10.27 -1.30 22.77
N LYS A 221 -10.76 -0.31 23.53
CA LYS A 221 -12.16 -0.33 24.04
C LYS A 221 -13.18 -0.43 22.91
N ARG A 222 -12.97 0.33 21.83
CA ARG A 222 -13.84 0.31 20.64
C ARG A 222 -13.80 -1.06 19.96
N GLN A 223 -12.62 -1.60 19.67
CA GLN A 223 -12.46 -2.89 19.00
C GLN A 223 -13.06 -4.04 19.82
N LEU A 224 -12.85 -4.06 21.14
CA LEU A 224 -13.37 -5.12 22.02
C LEU A 224 -14.89 -5.12 22.13
N SER A 225 -15.54 -4.06 21.66
CA SER A 225 -17.01 -3.98 21.55
C SER A 225 -17.54 -4.50 20.20
N VAL A 226 -16.66 -4.94 19.30
CA VAL A 226 -17.01 -5.42 17.95
C VAL A 226 -16.78 -6.94 17.86
N PRO A 227 -17.76 -7.71 17.33
CA PRO A 227 -17.63 -9.16 17.17
C PRO A 227 -16.75 -9.50 15.96
N LEU A 228 -15.43 -9.47 16.16
CA LEU A 228 -14.44 -9.77 15.14
C LEU A 228 -13.84 -11.16 15.34
N ASN A 229 -13.25 -11.70 14.28
CA ASN A 229 -12.35 -12.84 14.39
C ASN A 229 -11.19 -12.51 15.34
N ASP A 230 -10.75 -13.51 16.12
CA ASP A 230 -9.61 -13.41 17.03
C ASP A 230 -9.76 -12.31 18.11
N MET A 231 -11.00 -11.93 18.44
CA MET A 231 -11.26 -10.92 19.47
C MET A 231 -10.77 -11.31 20.88
N GLU A 232 -10.63 -12.61 21.17
CA GLU A 232 -10.05 -13.11 22.42
C GLU A 232 -8.54 -12.81 22.51
N GLU A 233 -7.82 -12.85 21.38
CA GLU A 233 -6.41 -12.45 21.31
C GLU A 233 -6.27 -10.95 21.55
N SER A 234 -7.12 -10.14 20.91
CA SER A 234 -7.16 -8.68 21.14
C SER A 234 -7.46 -8.32 22.59
N PHE A 235 -8.29 -9.11 23.29
CA PHE A 235 -8.56 -8.92 24.72
C PHE A 235 -7.35 -9.26 25.59
N THR A 236 -6.60 -10.30 25.22
CA THR A 236 -5.35 -10.68 25.90
C THR A 236 -4.28 -9.61 25.71
N GLU A 237 -4.08 -9.13 24.47
CA GLU A 237 -3.19 -8.01 24.15
C GLU A 237 -3.55 -6.77 24.97
N TYR A 238 -4.84 -6.43 25.07
CA TYR A 238 -5.28 -5.27 25.87
C TYR A 238 -4.94 -5.43 27.36
N LYS A 239 -5.10 -6.65 27.91
CA LYS A 239 -4.77 -6.95 29.31
C LYS A 239 -3.28 -6.76 29.58
N GLU A 240 -2.43 -7.25 28.67
CA GLU A 240 -0.98 -7.11 28.76
C GLU A 240 -0.54 -5.64 28.62
N TRP A 241 -1.17 -4.92 27.70
CA TRP A 241 -0.89 -3.51 27.45
C TRP A 241 -1.30 -2.60 28.63
N LEU A 242 -2.47 -2.84 29.23
CA LEU A 242 -3.00 -2.00 30.31
C LEU A 242 -2.18 -2.10 31.60
N GLN A 243 -1.60 -3.27 31.90
CA GLN A 243 -0.86 -3.56 33.14
C GLN A 243 -1.63 -3.24 34.44
N ASP A 244 -2.96 -3.14 34.35
CA ASP A 244 -3.89 -2.81 35.42
C ASP A 244 -5.20 -3.61 35.25
N GLU A 245 -6.13 -3.50 36.19
CA GLU A 245 -7.42 -4.14 36.12
C GLU A 245 -8.29 -3.56 35.00
N ILE A 246 -8.76 -4.43 34.11
CA ILE A 246 -9.74 -4.05 33.09
C ILE A 246 -11.08 -3.70 33.75
N ASP A 247 -11.59 -2.52 33.41
CA ASP A 247 -12.89 -2.01 33.83
C ASP A 247 -14.03 -3.01 33.58
N SER A 248 -14.92 -3.16 34.57
CA SER A 248 -16.08 -4.04 34.52
C SER A 248 -16.99 -3.79 33.30
N GLN A 249 -17.16 -2.54 32.87
CA GLN A 249 -17.97 -2.17 31.71
C GLN A 249 -17.34 -2.70 30.42
N ILE A 250 -16.02 -2.60 30.27
CA ILE A 250 -15.30 -3.11 29.09
C ILE A 250 -15.41 -4.62 29.05
N LYS A 251 -15.23 -5.30 30.20
CA LYS A 251 -15.46 -6.75 30.30
C LYS A 251 -16.87 -7.09 29.83
N GLN A 252 -17.91 -6.40 30.31
CA GLN A 252 -19.29 -6.68 29.90
C GLN A 252 -19.51 -6.47 28.39
N GLN A 253 -18.96 -5.40 27.80
CA GLN A 253 -19.04 -5.15 26.36
C GLN A 253 -18.37 -6.26 25.56
N PHE A 254 -17.16 -6.67 25.97
CA PHE A 254 -16.44 -7.78 25.37
C PHE A 254 -17.23 -9.09 25.42
N HIS A 255 -17.79 -9.46 26.57
CA HIS A 255 -18.60 -10.69 26.68
C HIS A 255 -19.82 -10.66 25.76
N LYS A 256 -20.51 -9.52 25.64
CA LYS A 256 -21.64 -9.36 24.71
C LYS A 256 -21.21 -9.53 23.25
N ALA A 257 -20.11 -8.91 22.86
CA ALA A 257 -19.56 -9.04 21.52
C ALA A 257 -19.10 -10.49 21.24
N LEU A 258 -18.49 -11.16 22.22
CA LEU A 258 -18.04 -12.56 22.09
C LEU A 258 -19.22 -13.53 21.95
N GLU A 259 -20.28 -13.34 22.73
CA GLU A 259 -21.51 -14.11 22.60
C GLU A 259 -22.14 -13.94 21.21
N TYR A 260 -22.12 -12.71 20.67
CA TYR A 260 -22.60 -12.46 19.31
C TYR A 260 -21.70 -13.13 18.27
N TYR A 261 -20.38 -13.00 18.38
CA TYR A 261 -19.41 -13.64 17.50
C TYR A 261 -19.62 -15.16 17.46
N LYS A 262 -19.77 -15.83 18.60
CA LYS A 262 -20.02 -17.28 18.69
C LYS A 262 -21.30 -17.72 17.96
N ARG A 263 -22.30 -16.84 17.81
CA ARG A 263 -23.52 -17.14 17.04
C ARG A 263 -23.30 -17.05 15.54
N ILE A 264 -22.42 -16.17 15.08
CA ILE A 264 -22.15 -15.92 13.65
C ILE A 264 -20.98 -16.76 13.11
N GLU A 265 -20.07 -17.19 13.98
CA GLU A 265 -18.86 -17.96 13.65
C GLU A 265 -19.13 -19.19 12.75
N PRO A 266 -20.20 -20.00 12.94
CA PRO A 266 -20.47 -21.12 12.05
C PRO A 266 -20.74 -20.69 10.61
N TYR A 267 -21.45 -19.58 10.41
CA TYR A 267 -21.75 -19.05 9.08
C TYR A 267 -20.51 -18.50 8.40
N GLU A 268 -19.62 -17.84 9.15
CA GLU A 268 -18.34 -17.36 8.63
C GLU A 268 -17.43 -18.52 8.20
N LYS A 269 -17.36 -19.59 9.01
CA LYS A 269 -16.61 -20.81 8.66
C LYS A 269 -17.15 -21.48 7.40
N ASP A 270 -18.47 -21.51 7.24
CA ASP A 270 -19.11 -22.06 6.05
C ASP A 270 -18.89 -21.21 4.81
N LEU A 271 -18.85 -19.87 4.93
CA LEU A 271 -18.52 -18.98 3.81
C LEU A 271 -17.09 -19.22 3.33
N VAL A 272 -16.12 -19.28 4.25
CA VAL A 272 -14.72 -19.54 3.92
C VAL A 272 -14.55 -20.95 3.34
N GLY A 273 -15.14 -21.96 3.97
CA GLY A 273 -15.07 -23.35 3.51
C GLY A 273 -15.83 -23.61 2.19
N GLY A 274 -16.94 -22.91 1.98
CA GLY A 274 -17.75 -22.95 0.77
C GLY A 274 -17.05 -22.32 -0.42
N MET A 275 -16.38 -21.18 -0.23
CA MET A 275 -15.54 -20.56 -1.26
C MET A 275 -14.40 -21.49 -1.72
N VAL A 276 -13.73 -22.18 -0.79
CA VAL A 276 -12.66 -23.15 -1.12
C VAL A 276 -13.20 -24.32 -1.92
N LYS A 277 -14.39 -24.85 -1.58
CA LYS A 277 -15.04 -25.94 -2.33
C LYS A 277 -15.47 -25.50 -3.73
N LEU A 278 -16.07 -24.32 -3.86
CA LEU A 278 -16.51 -23.79 -5.16
C LEU A 278 -15.32 -23.58 -6.09
N TRP A 279 -14.24 -22.99 -5.58
CA TRP A 279 -13.02 -22.74 -6.35
C TRP A 279 -12.34 -24.03 -6.80
N ASN A 280 -12.28 -25.04 -5.94
CA ASN A 280 -11.76 -26.37 -6.29
C ASN A 280 -12.64 -27.14 -7.28
N THR A 281 -13.94 -26.80 -7.36
CA THR A 281 -14.87 -27.42 -8.31
C THR A 281 -14.78 -26.74 -9.68
N ILE A 282 -14.58 -25.43 -9.72
CA ILE A 282 -14.39 -24.67 -10.98
C ILE A 282 -13.03 -24.95 -11.63
N ARG A 283 -12.03 -25.34 -10.84
CA ARG A 283 -10.67 -25.66 -11.33
C ARG A 283 -10.52 -27.09 -11.87
N LYS A 284 -11.57 -27.93 -11.77
CA LYS A 284 -11.62 -29.28 -12.34
C LYS A 284 -12.44 -29.29 -13.61
#